data_AF-A0AAD8CRK5-F1
#
_entry.id   AF-A0AAD8CRK5-F1
#
_cell.length_a   1.000
_cell.length_b   1.000
_cell.length_c   1.000
_cell.angle_alpha   90.00
_cell.angle_beta   90.00
_cell.angle_gamma   90.00
#
_symmetry.space_group_name_H-M   'P 1'
#
loop_
_entity.id
_entity.type
_entity.pdbx_description
1 polymer ?
#
loop_
_entity_poly.entity_id
_entity_poly.type
_entity_poly.pdbx_seq_one_letter_code
_entity_poly.pdbx_strand_id
1 'polypeptide(L)'
;MSSSYRSRIQEFKVALSQPQINLKNLRELCFSGIPFEGGLRALCWKILLNYLPTEQTIWDSFLKKQREIYTQFLREMIIQPGIAKANLGFSREDVTLEDHPLNPNPDSQWNTYFKDNEILLQIDKDVRRLYPDMAFFQRPTEYPCLLILDPQNEYETLRRRVEQTSLKAQTVARNRSGVTNVSSPGKAVCTYPSNEYEVLPSGSEAHWEVVERILFIYAKLNPGIAYVQGMNEVVGPIYYTFATDPNTEWKEHAEADTFFCFTSLMSENRDNFIKSLDDSQCGITYKMESVYSTLKQKDAELYLKLQEQNIKPQYFTFRWLTLLLSQEFLLPDVIRIWDSLFSDQERFDFLILVCCAMLVLIRDQLLAGDFTVNMRLLQDYPICDVHTILKKAKDLQDGA
;
A
#
# COMPACT_ATOMS: atom_id res chain seq x y z
N MET A 1 3.22 27.87 -17.12
CA MET A 1 1.82 27.53 -16.75
C MET A 1 0.84 28.24 -17.65
N SER A 2 -0.15 27.52 -18.18
CA SER A 2 -1.24 28.11 -18.98
C SER A 2 -2.24 28.87 -18.11
N SER A 3 -3.00 29.81 -18.71
CA SER A 3 -4.06 30.55 -18.01
C SER A 3 -5.14 29.62 -17.43
N SER A 4 -5.49 28.55 -18.17
CA SER A 4 -6.46 27.54 -17.73
C SER A 4 -5.97 26.78 -16.49
N TYR A 5 -4.69 26.41 -16.43
CA TYR A 5 -4.12 25.70 -15.27
C TYR A 5 -4.13 26.57 -14.00
N ARG A 6 -3.83 27.88 -14.13
CA ARG A 6 -3.93 28.83 -13.01
C ARG A 6 -5.37 29.01 -12.51
N SER A 7 -6.34 29.06 -13.42
CA SER A 7 -7.77 29.09 -13.06
C SER A 7 -8.16 27.86 -12.23
N ARG A 8 -7.75 26.67 -12.70
CA ARG A 8 -8.03 25.41 -11.99
C ARG A 8 -7.44 25.41 -10.59
N ILE A 9 -6.19 25.85 -10.40
CA ILE A 9 -5.61 25.97 -9.06
C ILE A 9 -6.44 26.91 -8.17
N GLN A 10 -6.92 28.02 -8.73
CA GLN A 10 -7.74 28.97 -7.97
C GLN A 10 -9.09 28.38 -7.56
N GLU A 11 -9.74 27.60 -8.44
CA GLU A 11 -10.99 26.88 -8.13
C GLU A 11 -10.81 25.94 -6.93
N PHE A 12 -9.72 25.17 -6.90
CA PHE A 12 -9.38 24.31 -5.76
C PHE A 12 -9.14 25.12 -4.49
N LYS A 13 -8.37 26.21 -4.56
CA LYS A 13 -8.12 27.09 -3.40
C LYS A 13 -9.42 27.66 -2.83
N VAL A 14 -10.35 28.06 -3.68
CA VAL A 14 -11.67 28.58 -3.26
C VAL A 14 -12.51 27.48 -2.61
N ALA A 15 -12.53 26.28 -3.19
CA ALA A 15 -13.27 25.14 -2.63
C ALA A 15 -12.71 24.71 -1.27
N LEU A 16 -11.38 24.72 -1.13
CA LEU A 16 -10.64 24.33 0.07
C LEU A 16 -10.48 25.45 1.08
N SER A 17 -10.94 26.68 0.83
CA SER A 17 -10.92 27.78 1.82
C SER A 17 -12.25 27.94 2.56
N GLN A 18 -13.27 27.14 2.22
CA GLN A 18 -14.59 27.23 2.87
C GLN A 18 -14.53 26.66 4.30
N PRO A 19 -15.07 27.35 5.33
CA PRO A 19 -15.05 26.86 6.71
C PRO A 19 -15.57 25.42 6.86
N GLN A 20 -16.59 25.09 6.07
CA GLN A 20 -17.09 23.75 5.87
C GLN A 20 -16.96 23.40 4.38
N ILE A 21 -16.11 22.42 4.07
CA ILE A 21 -15.81 22.02 2.70
C ILE A 21 -17.01 21.28 2.11
N ASN A 22 -17.50 21.75 0.97
CA ASN A 22 -18.52 21.06 0.20
C ASN A 22 -17.91 19.85 -0.53
N LEU A 23 -18.13 18.65 0.01
CA LEU A 23 -17.60 17.41 -0.56
C LEU A 23 -18.09 17.12 -1.97
N LYS A 24 -19.33 17.49 -2.32
CA LYS A 24 -19.85 17.26 -3.68
C LYS A 24 -19.04 18.06 -4.69
N ASN A 25 -18.85 19.36 -4.43
CA ASN A 25 -18.03 20.22 -5.28
C ASN A 25 -16.57 19.76 -5.32
N LEU A 26 -16.00 19.37 -4.18
CA LEU A 26 -14.61 18.88 -4.14
C LEU A 26 -14.43 17.62 -5.00
N ARG A 27 -15.36 16.66 -4.90
CA ARG A 27 -15.36 15.44 -5.72
C ARG A 27 -15.43 15.75 -7.21
N GLU A 28 -16.32 16.65 -7.62
CA GLU A 28 -16.44 17.08 -9.02
C GLU A 28 -15.14 17.69 -9.55
N LEU A 29 -14.47 18.54 -8.75
CA LEU A 29 -13.19 19.16 -9.11
C LEU A 29 -12.07 18.10 -9.22
N CYS A 30 -11.95 17.23 -8.22
CA CYS A 30 -10.91 16.20 -8.14
C CYS A 30 -11.07 15.11 -9.20
N PHE A 31 -12.30 14.78 -9.63
CA PHE A 31 -12.56 13.71 -10.59
C PHE A 31 -11.81 13.89 -11.91
N SER A 32 -11.64 15.13 -12.37
CA SER A 32 -10.91 15.43 -13.61
C SER A 32 -9.38 15.54 -13.42
N GLY A 33 -8.88 15.27 -12.21
CA GLY A 33 -7.47 15.30 -11.86
C GLY A 33 -7.09 16.54 -11.04
N ILE A 34 -6.23 16.34 -10.04
CA ILE A 34 -5.84 17.41 -9.11
C ILE A 34 -4.56 18.08 -9.61
N PRO A 35 -4.42 19.42 -9.54
CA PRO A 35 -3.16 20.06 -9.90
C PRO A 35 -1.99 19.56 -9.05
N PHE A 36 -0.83 19.37 -9.67
CA PHE A 36 0.40 18.96 -8.98
C PHE A 36 0.93 20.01 -8.00
N GLU A 37 0.69 21.29 -8.27
CA GLU A 37 1.27 22.38 -7.49
C GLU A 37 0.53 22.64 -6.16
N GLY A 38 1.29 23.12 -5.18
CA GLY A 38 0.74 23.72 -3.95
C GLY A 38 0.18 22.73 -2.92
N GLY A 39 0.57 21.46 -2.97
CA GLY A 39 0.13 20.45 -1.97
C GLY A 39 -1.35 20.11 -2.03
N LEU A 40 -2.05 20.56 -3.09
CA LEU A 40 -3.50 20.40 -3.22
C LEU A 40 -3.91 18.93 -3.19
N ARG A 41 -3.15 18.05 -3.86
CA ARG A 41 -3.45 16.62 -3.91
C ARG A 41 -3.43 15.97 -2.54
N ALA A 42 -2.38 16.20 -1.75
CA ALA A 42 -2.27 15.61 -0.43
C ALA A 42 -3.46 16.01 0.45
N LEU A 43 -3.83 17.30 0.44
CA LEU A 43 -4.98 17.79 1.19
C LEU A 43 -6.31 17.18 0.70
N CYS A 44 -6.54 17.16 -0.61
CA CYS A 44 -7.75 16.56 -1.19
C CYS A 44 -7.86 15.07 -0.87
N TRP A 45 -6.77 14.31 -0.97
CA TRP A 45 -6.77 12.87 -0.65
C TRP A 45 -7.07 12.63 0.82
N LYS A 46 -6.50 13.42 1.74
CA LYS A 46 -6.82 13.32 3.17
C LYS A 46 -8.31 13.53 3.45
N ILE A 47 -8.98 14.42 2.72
CA ILE A 47 -10.43 14.63 2.84
C ILE A 47 -11.22 13.48 2.18
N LEU A 48 -10.86 13.10 0.95
CA LEU A 48 -11.58 12.10 0.16
C LEU A 48 -11.44 10.66 0.69
N LEU A 49 -10.35 10.38 1.40
CA LEU A 49 -10.12 9.13 2.13
C LEU A 49 -10.65 9.19 3.57
N ASN A 50 -11.54 10.14 3.88
CA ASN A 50 -12.23 10.27 5.18
C ASN A 50 -11.28 10.42 6.38
N TYR A 51 -10.06 10.92 6.18
CA TYR A 51 -9.13 11.22 7.27
C TYR A 51 -9.40 12.59 7.87
N LEU A 52 -9.38 13.65 7.04
CA LEU A 52 -9.67 15.01 7.49
C LEU A 52 -11.19 15.26 7.46
N PRO A 53 -11.77 15.77 8.57
CA PRO A 53 -13.16 16.20 8.57
C PRO A 53 -13.37 17.40 7.65
N THR A 54 -14.61 17.64 7.22
CA THR A 54 -14.93 18.75 6.30
C THR A 54 -14.91 20.12 6.97
N GLU A 55 -15.02 20.16 8.30
CA GLU A 55 -14.93 21.37 9.11
C GLU A 55 -13.47 21.70 9.41
N GLN A 56 -12.99 22.83 8.90
CA GLN A 56 -11.57 23.20 9.00
C GLN A 56 -11.15 23.70 10.38
N THR A 57 -12.07 24.27 11.14
CA THR A 57 -11.81 24.88 12.46
C THR A 57 -11.25 23.86 13.46
N ILE A 58 -11.52 22.57 13.27
CA ILE A 58 -11.09 21.49 14.16
C ILE A 58 -9.81 20.79 13.69
N TRP A 59 -9.28 21.12 12.52
CA TRP A 59 -8.17 20.39 11.90
C TRP A 59 -6.93 20.33 12.78
N ASP A 60 -6.50 21.45 13.35
CA ASP A 60 -5.27 21.50 14.17
C ASP A 60 -5.37 20.55 15.37
N SER A 61 -6.49 20.62 16.10
CA SER A 61 -6.75 19.76 17.25
C SER A 61 -6.88 18.28 16.86
N PHE A 62 -7.51 18.01 15.71
CA PHE A 62 -7.73 16.67 15.21
C PHE A 62 -6.42 16.02 14.76
N LEU A 63 -5.65 16.71 13.93
CA LEU A 63 -4.35 16.24 13.43
C LEU A 63 -3.38 15.98 14.58
N LYS A 64 -3.31 16.90 15.55
CA LYS A 64 -2.49 16.70 16.75
C LYS A 64 -2.86 15.41 17.47
N LYS A 65 -4.15 15.18 17.74
CA LYS A 65 -4.63 13.96 18.38
C LYS A 65 -4.30 12.71 17.57
N GLN A 66 -4.54 12.71 16.26
CA GLN A 66 -4.27 11.55 15.41
C GLN A 66 -2.77 11.21 15.36
N ARG A 67 -1.91 12.22 15.23
CA ARG A 67 -0.45 12.06 15.21
C ARG A 67 0.09 11.59 16.56
N GLU A 68 -0.51 12.04 17.67
CA GLU A 68 -0.23 11.51 19.02
C GLU A 68 -0.64 10.03 19.16
N ILE A 69 -1.81 9.64 18.64
CA ILE A 69 -2.26 8.24 18.61
C ILE A 69 -1.27 7.37 17.83
N TYR A 70 -0.86 7.81 16.63
CA TYR A 70 0.12 7.07 15.83
C TYR A 70 1.47 6.94 16.57
N THR A 71 1.89 8.00 17.25
CA THR A 71 3.10 7.98 18.10
C THR A 71 2.98 6.95 19.22
N GLN A 72 1.79 6.77 19.79
CA GLN A 72 1.56 5.74 20.79
C GLN A 72 1.65 4.33 20.19
N PHE A 73 1.14 4.10 18.98
CA PHE A 73 1.31 2.81 18.29
C PHE A 73 2.77 2.47 18.06
N LEU A 74 3.61 3.45 17.68
CA LEU A 74 5.05 3.27 17.55
C LEU A 74 5.66 2.77 18.87
N ARG A 75 5.29 3.41 19.99
CA ARG A 75 5.78 3.06 21.33
C ARG A 75 5.36 1.66 21.79
N GLU A 76 4.13 1.25 21.48
CA GLU A 76 3.61 -0.03 21.97
C GLU A 76 3.99 -1.22 21.07
N MET A 77 4.08 -1.01 19.76
CA MET A 77 4.17 -2.11 18.79
C MET A 77 5.55 -2.26 18.15
N ILE A 78 6.32 -1.17 18.07
CA ILE A 78 7.68 -1.19 17.50
C ILE A 78 8.72 -1.19 18.62
N ILE A 79 8.52 -0.33 19.62
CA ILE A 79 9.46 -0.06 20.71
C ILE A 79 9.16 -1.03 21.87
N GLN A 80 9.50 -2.31 21.73
CA GLN A 80 9.30 -3.29 22.82
C GLN A 80 10.51 -3.34 23.78
N PRO A 81 10.36 -2.96 25.06
CA PRO A 81 11.39 -3.08 26.08
C PRO A 81 11.55 -4.55 26.49
N GLY A 82 12.61 -5.21 26.03
CA GLY A 82 12.94 -6.56 26.52
C GLY A 82 14.00 -7.27 25.70
N ILE A 83 13.86 -7.27 24.37
CA ILE A 83 14.70 -8.08 23.49
C ILE A 83 16.11 -7.49 23.35
N ALA A 84 16.22 -6.16 23.30
CA ALA A 84 17.48 -5.47 23.11
C ALA A 84 18.46 -5.56 24.30
N LYS A 85 17.97 -5.81 25.53
CA LYS A 85 18.83 -5.99 26.72
C LYS A 85 19.69 -7.26 26.66
N ALA A 86 19.25 -8.28 25.92
CA ALA A 86 19.94 -9.55 25.80
C ALA A 86 21.32 -9.44 25.13
N ASN A 87 21.45 -8.55 24.15
CA ASN A 87 22.69 -8.37 23.38
C ASN A 87 23.76 -7.56 24.13
N LEU A 88 23.37 -6.88 25.22
CA LEU A 88 24.25 -6.11 26.10
C LEU A 88 24.74 -6.91 27.32
N GLY A 89 24.43 -8.20 27.39
CA GLY A 89 24.87 -9.08 28.49
C GLY A 89 24.05 -8.94 29.78
N PHE A 90 22.93 -8.24 29.75
CA PHE A 90 21.98 -8.19 30.87
C PHE A 90 21.05 -9.42 30.86
N SER A 91 20.53 -9.77 32.04
CA SER A 91 19.55 -10.85 32.18
C SER A 91 18.30 -10.54 31.36
N ARG A 92 17.84 -11.53 30.58
CA ARG A 92 16.59 -11.47 29.80
C ARG A 92 15.37 -11.45 30.72
N GLU A 93 14.93 -10.26 31.12
CA GLU A 93 13.71 -10.04 31.90
C GLU A 93 12.45 -10.49 31.14
N ASP A 94 12.54 -10.58 29.81
CA ASP A 94 11.52 -11.03 28.85
C ASP A 94 11.40 -12.57 28.72
N VAL A 95 12.28 -13.33 29.37
CA VAL A 95 12.21 -14.80 29.40
C VAL A 95 11.95 -15.26 30.81
N THR A 96 10.72 -15.71 31.04
CA THR A 96 10.31 -16.29 32.32
C THR A 96 10.13 -17.80 32.17
N LEU A 97 9.92 -18.50 33.28
CA LEU A 97 9.54 -19.91 33.24
C LEU A 97 8.18 -20.11 32.55
N GLU A 98 7.29 -19.11 32.62
CA GLU A 98 5.93 -19.17 32.12
C GLU A 98 5.81 -18.64 30.68
N ASP A 99 6.75 -17.82 30.22
CA ASP A 99 6.80 -17.30 28.85
C ASP A 99 8.24 -17.26 28.31
N HIS A 100 8.51 -18.13 27.32
CA HIS A 100 9.83 -18.34 26.75
C HIS A 100 9.74 -18.70 25.25
N PRO A 101 10.84 -18.61 24.48
CA PRO A 101 10.83 -18.82 23.02
C PRO A 101 10.30 -20.16 22.50
N LEU A 102 10.17 -21.16 23.36
CA LEU A 102 9.71 -22.51 23.01
C LEU A 102 8.35 -22.82 23.65
N ASN A 103 7.69 -21.81 24.23
CA ASN A 103 6.41 -21.99 24.88
C ASN A 103 5.34 -22.29 23.81
N PRO A 104 4.65 -23.45 23.88
CA PRO A 104 3.62 -23.79 22.92
C PRO A 104 2.31 -23.01 23.13
N ASN A 105 2.18 -22.25 24.24
CA ASN A 105 0.99 -21.46 24.53
C ASN A 105 0.74 -20.43 23.41
N PRO A 106 -0.44 -20.44 22.76
CA PRO A 106 -0.81 -19.44 21.75
C PRO A 106 -0.77 -17.99 22.26
N ASP A 107 -0.99 -17.78 23.56
CA ASP A 107 -1.02 -16.46 24.21
C ASP A 107 0.38 -15.98 24.66
N SER A 108 1.43 -16.76 24.36
CA SER A 108 2.82 -16.38 24.65
C SER A 108 3.23 -15.13 23.87
N GLN A 109 3.93 -14.20 24.54
CA GLN A 109 4.52 -13.03 23.90
C GLN A 109 5.58 -13.45 22.88
N TRP A 110 6.32 -14.54 23.15
CA TRP A 110 7.27 -15.11 22.21
C TRP A 110 6.61 -15.72 20.97
N ASN A 111 5.49 -16.44 21.13
CA ASN A 111 4.73 -16.95 19.98
C ASN A 111 4.22 -15.81 19.10
N THR A 112 3.70 -14.76 19.72
CA THR A 112 3.28 -13.53 19.04
C THR A 112 4.46 -12.85 18.33
N TYR A 113 5.61 -12.74 18.99
CA TYR A 113 6.83 -12.17 18.43
C TYR A 113 7.33 -12.92 17.19
N PHE A 114 7.30 -14.26 17.20
CA PHE A 114 7.70 -15.05 16.04
C PHE A 114 6.73 -14.90 14.87
N LYS A 115 5.41 -14.89 15.13
CA LYS A 115 4.40 -14.59 14.10
C LYS A 115 4.59 -13.19 13.51
N ASP A 116 4.83 -12.19 14.37
CA ASP A 116 5.11 -10.83 13.95
C ASP A 116 6.36 -10.76 13.05
N ASN A 117 7.42 -11.54 13.35
CA ASN A 117 8.62 -11.59 12.52
C ASN A 117 8.36 -12.25 11.15
N GLU A 118 7.49 -13.26 11.06
CA GLU A 118 7.11 -13.83 9.76
C GLU A 118 6.39 -12.80 8.88
N ILE A 119 5.46 -12.04 9.47
CA ILE A 119 4.76 -10.93 8.80
C ILE A 119 5.76 -9.86 8.39
N LEU A 120 6.66 -9.44 9.29
CA LEU A 120 7.66 -8.43 9.03
C LEU A 120 8.59 -8.82 7.87
N LEU A 121 9.05 -10.08 7.82
CA LEU A 121 9.88 -10.57 6.71
C LEU A 121 9.14 -10.57 5.37
N GLN A 122 7.82 -10.74 5.37
CA GLN A 122 7.02 -10.63 4.15
C GLN A 122 6.94 -9.17 3.70
N ILE A 123 6.65 -8.26 4.63
CA ILE A 123 6.58 -6.82 4.38
C ILE A 123 7.94 -6.33 3.85
N ASP A 124 9.06 -6.62 4.53
CA ASP A 124 10.42 -6.19 4.16
C ASP A 124 10.74 -6.54 2.69
N LYS A 125 10.44 -7.79 2.28
CA LYS A 125 10.67 -8.26 0.91
C LYS A 125 9.88 -7.47 -0.12
N ASP A 126 8.63 -7.13 0.19
CA ASP A 126 7.72 -6.47 -0.72
C ASP A 126 8.03 -4.97 -0.81
N VAL A 127 8.30 -4.28 0.31
CA VAL A 127 8.61 -2.84 0.30
C VAL A 127 9.97 -2.54 -0.31
N ARG A 128 10.95 -3.44 -0.21
CA ARG A 128 12.24 -3.27 -0.90
C ARG A 128 12.11 -3.30 -2.42
N ARG A 129 11.06 -3.92 -2.94
CA ARG A 129 10.78 -4.05 -4.38
C ARG A 129 9.70 -3.07 -4.86
N LEU A 130 9.23 -2.19 -3.99
CA LEU A 130 8.20 -1.21 -4.29
C LEU A 130 8.75 -0.15 -5.27
N TYR A 131 8.17 -0.06 -6.46
CA TYR A 131 8.58 0.84 -7.55
C TYR A 131 10.11 0.86 -7.77
N PRO A 132 10.72 -0.25 -8.25
CA PRO A 132 12.18 -0.39 -8.35
C PRO A 132 12.84 0.61 -9.31
N ASP A 133 12.09 1.07 -10.33
CA ASP A 133 12.53 2.08 -11.28
C ASP A 133 12.51 3.51 -10.68
N MET A 134 11.99 3.67 -9.46
CA MET A 134 11.89 4.94 -8.76
C MET A 134 12.85 5.01 -7.57
N ALA A 135 13.87 5.86 -7.68
CA ALA A 135 14.84 6.05 -6.61
C ALA A 135 14.23 6.58 -5.29
N PHE A 136 13.02 7.16 -5.33
CA PHE A 136 12.38 7.77 -4.16
C PHE A 136 12.36 6.84 -2.94
N PHE A 137 11.89 5.60 -3.08
CA PHE A 137 11.72 4.70 -1.94
C PHE A 137 13.06 4.28 -1.31
N GLN A 138 14.14 4.26 -2.08
CA GLN A 138 15.48 3.91 -1.62
C GLN A 138 16.26 5.09 -1.03
N ARG A 139 15.79 6.32 -1.25
CA ARG A 139 16.44 7.52 -0.72
C ARG A 139 16.14 7.73 0.76
N PRO A 140 17.04 8.41 1.49
CA PRO A 140 16.76 8.81 2.86
C PRO A 140 15.58 9.79 2.92
N THR A 141 14.68 9.58 3.88
CA THR A 141 13.67 10.57 4.25
C THR A 141 14.33 11.76 4.95
N GLU A 142 13.81 12.96 4.72
CA GLU A 142 14.19 14.18 5.47
C GLU A 142 13.68 14.15 6.92
N TYR A 143 12.66 13.34 7.18
CA TYR A 143 11.99 13.23 8.47
C TYR A 143 12.04 11.77 8.95
N PRO A 144 13.21 11.29 9.41
CA PRO A 144 13.32 9.95 9.93
C PRO A 144 12.65 9.84 11.32
N CYS A 145 12.14 8.65 11.67
CA CYS A 145 11.52 8.45 12.97
C CYS A 145 12.55 8.51 14.11
N LEU A 146 12.70 9.67 14.73
CA LEU A 146 13.70 9.90 15.79
C LEU A 146 13.51 9.02 17.03
N LEU A 147 12.27 8.64 17.35
CA LEU A 147 11.99 7.71 18.45
C LEU A 147 12.68 6.35 18.26
N ILE A 148 12.90 5.94 17.02
CA ILE A 148 13.48 4.64 16.66
C ILE A 148 15.00 4.77 16.42
N LEU A 149 15.46 5.93 15.97
CA LEU A 149 16.88 6.17 15.64
C LEU A 149 17.72 6.72 16.79
N ASP A 150 17.13 7.04 17.94
CA ASP A 150 17.87 7.58 19.08
C ASP A 150 18.96 6.58 19.56
N PRO A 151 20.26 6.95 19.50
CA PRO A 151 21.36 6.09 19.93
C PRO A 151 21.31 5.73 21.42
N GLN A 152 20.58 6.51 22.23
CA GLN A 152 20.38 6.28 23.66
C GLN A 152 19.19 5.34 23.93
N ASN A 153 18.34 5.10 22.92
CA ASN A 153 17.18 4.23 23.06
C ASN A 153 17.59 2.75 22.95
N GLU A 154 17.32 2.00 24.01
CA GLU A 154 17.66 0.58 24.16
C GLU A 154 16.70 -0.36 23.41
N TYR A 155 16.16 0.01 22.24
CA TYR A 155 15.14 -0.78 21.53
C TYR A 155 15.66 -1.36 20.20
N GLU A 156 15.04 -2.46 19.78
CA GLU A 156 15.37 -3.12 18.52
C GLU A 156 14.54 -2.52 17.36
N THR A 157 15.21 -1.89 16.39
CA THR A 157 14.56 -1.41 15.16
C THR A 157 13.99 -2.58 14.34
N LEU A 158 12.96 -2.36 13.51
CA LEU A 158 12.46 -3.37 12.57
C LEU A 158 13.58 -3.92 11.66
N ARG A 159 14.46 -3.05 11.15
CA ARG A 159 15.66 -3.42 10.39
C ARG A 159 16.51 -4.50 11.11
N ARG A 160 16.87 -4.26 12.38
CA ARG A 160 17.61 -5.21 13.22
C ARG A 160 16.85 -6.53 13.43
N ARG A 161 15.51 -6.49 13.63
CA ARG A 161 14.69 -7.71 13.75
C ARG A 161 14.76 -8.57 12.49
N VAL A 162 14.70 -7.94 11.31
CA VAL A 162 14.83 -8.60 10.00
C VAL A 162 16.21 -9.22 9.83
N GLU A 163 17.27 -8.47 10.12
CA GLU A 163 18.66 -8.94 10.03
C GLU A 163 18.90 -10.16 10.92
N GLN A 164 18.47 -10.11 12.19
CA GLN A 164 18.63 -11.22 13.13
C GLN A 164 17.85 -12.47 12.72
N THR A 165 16.63 -12.29 12.22
CA THR A 165 15.80 -13.43 11.78
C THR A 165 16.43 -14.10 10.57
N SER A 166 16.95 -13.31 9.63
CA SER A 166 17.63 -13.80 8.42
C SER A 166 18.93 -14.54 8.74
N LEU A 167 19.75 -14.02 9.65
CA LEU A 167 20.99 -14.68 10.12
C LEU A 167 20.71 -16.03 10.78
N LYS A 168 19.64 -16.13 11.60
CA LYS A 168 19.22 -17.41 12.20
C LYS A 168 18.83 -18.43 11.13
N ALA A 169 18.05 -18.04 10.12
CA ALA A 169 17.63 -18.95 9.05
C ALA A 169 18.81 -19.47 8.20
N GLN A 170 19.80 -18.64 7.89
CA GLN A 170 20.98 -19.07 7.11
C GLN A 170 21.88 -20.05 7.88
N THR A 171 21.92 -19.93 9.20
CA THR A 171 22.73 -20.79 10.07
C THR A 171 22.15 -22.21 10.14
N VAL A 172 20.86 -22.40 9.88
CA VAL A 172 20.16 -23.70 9.89
C VAL A 172 19.54 -24.02 8.52
N ALA A 173 20.22 -24.84 7.73
CA ALA A 173 19.69 -25.32 6.45
C ALA A 173 19.02 -26.70 6.62
N ARG A 174 17.76 -26.82 6.21
CA ARG A 174 17.03 -28.10 6.17
C ARG A 174 17.14 -28.71 4.77
N ASN A 175 17.74 -29.89 4.64
CA ASN A 175 17.76 -30.59 3.37
C ASN A 175 16.43 -31.36 3.14
N ARG A 176 16.17 -31.78 1.89
CA ARG A 176 14.95 -32.54 1.51
C ARG A 176 14.80 -33.89 2.23
N SER A 177 15.82 -34.33 2.95
CA SER A 177 15.81 -35.54 3.78
C SER A 177 15.47 -35.27 5.25
N GLY A 178 15.15 -34.02 5.62
CA GLY A 178 14.76 -33.64 6.97
C GLY A 178 15.92 -33.45 7.95
N VAL A 179 17.17 -33.53 7.49
CA VAL A 179 18.37 -33.29 8.31
C VAL A 179 18.63 -31.78 8.39
N THR A 180 18.75 -31.28 9.62
CA THR A 180 19.06 -29.88 9.91
C THR A 180 20.57 -29.73 10.02
N ASN A 181 21.20 -29.04 9.06
CA ASN A 181 22.63 -28.71 9.12
C ASN A 181 22.81 -27.36 9.80
N VAL A 182 23.62 -27.32 10.84
CA VAL A 182 23.98 -26.08 11.56
C VAL A 182 25.37 -25.64 11.09
N SER A 183 25.45 -24.48 10.45
CA SER A 183 26.71 -23.85 10.06
C SER A 183 27.29 -23.09 11.26
N SER A 184 28.60 -23.14 11.51
CA SER A 184 29.21 -22.33 12.58
C SER A 184 29.23 -20.84 12.18
N PRO A 185 28.95 -19.89 13.11
CA PRO A 185 29.06 -18.45 12.86
C PRO A 185 30.54 -18.04 12.86
N GLY A 186 31.31 -18.54 11.89
CA GLY A 186 32.73 -18.26 11.73
C GLY A 186 32.98 -17.51 10.44
N LYS A 187 33.10 -16.18 10.52
CA LYS A 187 33.70 -15.30 9.49
C LYS A 187 33.29 -15.60 8.04
N ALA A 188 32.00 -15.76 7.76
CA ALA A 188 31.51 -15.50 6.42
C ALA A 188 31.47 -13.97 6.26
N VAL A 189 32.56 -13.38 5.75
CA VAL A 189 32.44 -12.12 5.01
C VAL A 189 31.41 -12.39 3.93
N CYS A 190 30.34 -11.60 3.87
CA CYS A 190 29.30 -11.70 2.87
C CYS A 190 29.93 -11.70 1.47
N THR A 191 30.07 -12.88 0.87
CA THR A 191 30.46 -13.07 -0.54
C THR A 191 29.31 -13.69 -1.32
N TYR A 192 28.08 -13.28 -1.02
CA TYR A 192 27.03 -13.24 -2.02
C TYR A 192 27.09 -11.85 -2.63
N PRO A 193 27.24 -11.70 -3.96
CA PRO A 193 26.86 -10.46 -4.61
C PRO A 193 25.33 -10.45 -4.55
N SER A 194 24.79 -10.05 -3.40
CA SER A 194 23.39 -9.76 -3.31
C SER A 194 23.15 -8.51 -4.13
N ASN A 195 22.19 -8.56 -5.05
CA ASN A 195 21.54 -7.37 -5.58
C ASN A 195 20.76 -6.63 -4.46
N GLU A 196 21.29 -6.60 -3.24
CA GLU A 196 20.67 -6.01 -2.05
C GLU A 196 20.92 -4.52 -2.07
N TYR A 197 19.83 -3.76 -2.03
CA TYR A 197 19.83 -2.33 -1.81
C TYR A 197 20.77 -1.96 -0.66
N GLU A 198 21.68 -1.01 -0.92
CA GLU A 198 22.66 -0.56 0.07
C GLU A 198 21.97 -0.05 1.33
N VAL A 199 22.39 -0.56 2.48
CA VAL A 199 21.87 -0.12 3.79
C VAL A 199 22.36 1.30 4.04
N LEU A 200 21.43 2.23 4.29
CA LEU A 200 21.76 3.62 4.59
C LEU A 200 22.58 3.75 5.88
N PRO A 201 23.45 4.77 6.00
CA PRO A 201 24.25 5.03 7.20
C PRO A 201 23.42 5.14 8.48
N SER A 202 24.05 4.90 9.63
CA SER A 202 23.41 5.06 10.94
C SER A 202 22.84 6.47 11.13
N GLY A 203 21.58 6.56 11.59
CA GLY A 203 20.85 7.81 11.72
C GLY A 203 20.09 8.24 10.46
N SER A 204 20.16 7.47 9.36
CA SER A 204 19.33 7.64 8.17
C SER A 204 18.30 6.52 8.06
N GLU A 205 17.12 6.89 7.59
CA GLU A 205 15.99 5.99 7.33
C GLU A 205 15.55 6.15 5.88
N ALA A 206 15.38 5.05 5.16
CA ALA A 206 14.89 5.06 3.80
C ALA A 206 13.36 5.20 3.78
N HIS A 207 12.82 5.77 2.70
CA HIS A 207 11.38 5.86 2.51
C HIS A 207 10.69 4.47 2.54
N TRP A 208 11.31 3.39 2.05
CA TRP A 208 10.75 2.04 2.14
C TRP A 208 10.64 1.53 3.59
N GLU A 209 11.51 1.96 4.51
CA GLU A 209 11.44 1.61 5.94
C GLU A 209 10.27 2.29 6.63
N VAL A 210 9.95 3.51 6.21
CA VAL A 210 8.74 4.21 6.66
C VAL A 210 7.49 3.43 6.21
N VAL A 211 7.46 2.97 4.96
CA VAL A 211 6.37 2.14 4.43
C VAL A 211 6.28 0.79 5.16
N GLU A 212 7.41 0.13 5.43
CA GLU A 212 7.47 -1.10 6.24
C GLU A 212 6.76 -0.92 7.57
N ARG A 213 7.08 0.17 8.27
CA ARG A 213 6.54 0.47 9.59
C ARG A 213 5.04 0.76 9.56
N ILE A 214 4.56 1.52 8.58
CA ILE A 214 3.12 1.76 8.38
C ILE A 214 2.38 0.42 8.22
N LEU A 215 2.88 -0.46 7.35
CA LEU A 215 2.25 -1.77 7.08
C LEU A 215 2.32 -2.70 8.29
N PHE A 216 3.44 -2.69 9.01
CA PHE A 216 3.60 -3.51 10.20
C PHE A 216 2.62 -3.11 11.30
N ILE A 217 2.49 -1.81 11.59
CA ILE A 217 1.50 -1.30 12.55
C ILE A 217 0.08 -1.64 12.11
N TYR A 218 -0.24 -1.47 10.82
CA TYR A 218 -1.54 -1.85 10.28
C TYR A 218 -1.84 -3.35 10.50
N ALA A 219 -0.88 -4.22 10.21
CA ALA A 219 -1.03 -5.67 10.38
C ALA A 219 -1.26 -6.05 11.86
N LYS A 220 -0.53 -5.40 12.79
CA LYS A 220 -0.71 -5.57 14.24
C LYS A 220 -2.09 -5.17 14.72
N LEU A 221 -2.62 -4.05 14.22
CA LEU A 221 -3.93 -3.52 14.61
C LEU A 221 -5.11 -4.27 13.98
N ASN A 222 -4.87 -4.99 12.87
CA ASN A 222 -5.91 -5.68 12.11
C ASN A 222 -5.62 -7.19 12.01
N PRO A 223 -5.54 -7.94 13.11
CA PRO A 223 -5.09 -9.36 13.09
C PRO A 223 -5.99 -10.29 12.27
N GLY A 224 -7.24 -9.90 11.99
CA GLY A 224 -8.15 -10.68 11.14
C GLY A 224 -7.82 -10.62 9.64
N ILE A 225 -7.04 -9.64 9.19
CA ILE A 225 -6.55 -9.51 7.81
C ILE A 225 -5.02 -9.66 7.81
N ALA A 226 -4.36 -9.05 8.80
CA ALA A 226 -2.93 -8.86 8.90
C ALA A 226 -2.38 -8.18 7.62
N TYR A 227 -1.15 -8.51 7.25
CA TYR A 227 -0.56 -8.09 5.98
C TYR A 227 -0.93 -9.08 4.88
N VAL A 228 -1.33 -8.56 3.71
CA VAL A 228 -1.51 -9.35 2.48
C VAL A 228 -0.60 -8.75 1.41
N GLN A 229 0.14 -9.61 0.72
CA GLN A 229 1.02 -9.19 -0.37
C GLN A 229 0.25 -8.35 -1.39
N GLY A 230 0.81 -7.19 -1.74
CA GLY A 230 0.16 -6.18 -2.58
C GLY A 230 -0.33 -4.95 -1.81
N MET A 231 -0.52 -5.03 -0.50
CA MET A 231 -0.83 -3.85 0.32
C MET A 231 0.27 -2.78 0.23
N ASN A 232 1.53 -3.17 0.03
CA ASN A 232 2.66 -2.29 -0.23
C ASN A 232 2.45 -1.40 -1.47
N GLU A 233 1.83 -1.94 -2.53
CA GLU A 233 1.54 -1.21 -3.77
C GLU A 233 0.40 -0.20 -3.59
N VAL A 234 -0.47 -0.42 -2.60
CA VAL A 234 -1.57 0.49 -2.26
C VAL A 234 -1.09 1.62 -1.34
N VAL A 235 -0.30 1.32 -0.31
CA VAL A 235 0.21 2.36 0.60
C VAL A 235 1.27 3.26 -0.07
N GLY A 236 2.05 2.71 -1.01
CA GLY A 236 3.15 3.41 -1.68
C GLY A 236 2.76 4.74 -2.31
N PRO A 237 1.75 4.80 -3.19
CA PRO A 237 1.31 6.06 -3.82
C PRO A 237 0.73 7.08 -2.83
N ILE A 238 0.06 6.62 -1.76
CA ILE A 238 -0.44 7.51 -0.69
C ILE A 238 0.74 8.14 0.03
N TYR A 239 1.71 7.32 0.45
CA TYR A 239 2.92 7.79 1.12
C TYR A 239 3.71 8.75 0.25
N TYR A 240 3.98 8.39 -1.01
CA TYR A 240 4.68 9.25 -1.94
C TYR A 240 4.00 10.62 -2.07
N THR A 241 2.67 10.64 -2.21
CA THR A 241 1.91 11.88 -2.35
C THR A 241 2.05 12.79 -1.13
N PHE A 242 2.12 12.25 0.08
CA PHE A 242 2.25 13.04 1.31
C PHE A 242 3.70 13.41 1.63
N ALA A 243 4.64 12.49 1.37
CA ALA A 243 6.06 12.68 1.62
C ALA A 243 6.75 13.58 0.57
N THR A 244 6.06 13.91 -0.53
CA THR A 244 6.51 14.90 -1.53
C THR A 244 5.74 16.21 -1.46
N ASP A 245 4.94 16.42 -0.40
CA ASP A 245 4.21 17.68 -0.21
C ASP A 245 5.17 18.88 -0.13
N PRO A 246 4.89 20.00 -0.81
CA PRO A 246 5.73 21.19 -0.75
C PRO A 246 5.72 21.88 0.62
N ASN A 247 4.74 21.63 1.48
CA ASN A 247 4.69 22.14 2.84
C ASN A 247 5.41 21.16 3.78
N THR A 248 6.47 21.68 4.41
CA THR A 248 7.33 20.94 5.33
C THR A 248 6.61 20.37 6.54
N GLU A 249 5.61 21.07 7.09
CA GLU A 249 4.82 20.59 8.23
C GLU A 249 3.99 19.36 7.86
N TRP A 250 3.40 19.36 6.66
CA TRP A 250 2.65 18.22 6.18
C TRP A 250 3.56 17.04 5.82
N LYS A 251 4.74 17.34 5.27
CA LYS A 251 5.75 16.35 4.90
C LYS A 251 6.34 15.65 6.13
N GLU A 252 6.59 16.38 7.21
CA GLU A 252 7.07 15.83 8.49
C GLU A 252 6.14 14.75 9.05
N HIS A 253 4.83 14.95 8.88
CA HIS A 253 3.82 14.03 9.39
C HIS A 253 3.26 13.08 8.33
N ALA A 254 3.92 12.95 7.17
CA ALA A 254 3.47 12.13 6.07
C ALA A 254 3.19 10.67 6.48
N GLU A 255 4.05 10.09 7.32
CA GLU A 255 3.90 8.71 7.81
C GLU A 255 2.59 8.48 8.56
N ALA A 256 2.32 9.30 9.59
CA ALA A 256 1.12 9.18 10.40
C ALA A 256 -0.14 9.44 9.57
N ASP A 257 -0.13 10.50 8.75
CA ASP A 257 -1.26 10.86 7.90
C ASP A 257 -1.54 9.76 6.85
N THR A 258 -0.48 9.13 6.29
CA THR A 258 -0.60 7.98 5.39
C THR A 258 -1.23 6.79 6.10
N PHE A 259 -0.81 6.47 7.33
CA PHE A 259 -1.36 5.36 8.09
C PHE A 259 -2.89 5.45 8.23
N PHE A 260 -3.42 6.62 8.60
CA PHE A 260 -4.87 6.78 8.76
C PHE A 260 -5.61 6.77 7.43
N CYS A 261 -5.08 7.43 6.39
CA CYS A 261 -5.68 7.39 5.05
C CYS A 261 -5.71 5.96 4.47
N PHE A 262 -4.61 5.23 4.62
CA PHE A 262 -4.50 3.83 4.21
C PHE A 262 -5.48 2.96 5.01
N THR A 263 -5.54 3.12 6.33
CA THR A 263 -6.46 2.35 7.18
C THR A 263 -7.91 2.58 6.79
N SER A 264 -8.30 3.83 6.50
CA SER A 264 -9.66 4.13 6.01
C SER A 264 -9.94 3.45 4.67
N LEU A 265 -9.03 3.57 3.69
CA LEU A 265 -9.19 2.92 2.38
C LEU A 265 -9.31 1.40 2.50
N MET A 266 -8.48 0.78 3.32
CA MET A 266 -8.48 -0.66 3.54
C MET A 266 -9.73 -1.14 4.28
N SER A 267 -10.31 -0.31 5.15
CA SER A 267 -11.56 -0.63 5.84
C SER A 267 -12.75 -0.73 4.87
N GLU A 268 -12.77 0.11 3.83
CA GLU A 268 -13.81 0.08 2.79
C GLU A 268 -13.64 -1.11 1.83
N ASN A 269 -12.41 -1.59 1.62
CA ASN A 269 -12.09 -2.71 0.73
C ASN A 269 -11.77 -4.01 1.48
N ARG A 270 -12.06 -4.09 2.78
CA ARG A 270 -11.61 -5.16 3.67
C ARG A 270 -12.02 -6.55 3.18
N ASP A 271 -13.24 -6.68 2.65
CA ASP A 271 -13.82 -7.96 2.26
C ASP A 271 -13.02 -8.65 1.14
N ASN A 272 -12.36 -7.88 0.28
CA ASN A 272 -11.50 -8.40 -0.79
C ASN A 272 -10.24 -9.11 -0.28
N PHE A 273 -9.84 -8.87 0.97
CA PHE A 273 -8.63 -9.44 1.56
C PHE A 273 -8.94 -10.58 2.54
N ILE A 274 -10.21 -10.87 2.80
CA ILE A 274 -10.63 -11.96 3.68
C ILE A 274 -10.90 -13.19 2.84
N LYS A 275 -9.99 -14.16 2.88
CA LYS A 275 -10.09 -15.41 2.11
C LYS A 275 -11.41 -16.17 2.30
N SER A 276 -12.01 -16.11 3.49
CA SER A 276 -13.31 -16.76 3.74
C SER A 276 -14.49 -16.07 3.05
N LEU A 277 -14.30 -14.85 2.55
CA LEU A 277 -15.30 -14.09 1.82
C LEU A 277 -15.10 -14.16 0.31
N ASP A 278 -14.06 -14.84 -0.20
CA ASP A 278 -13.73 -14.86 -1.64
C ASP A 278 -14.96 -15.22 -2.51
N ASP A 279 -15.74 -16.22 -2.11
CA ASP A 279 -16.93 -16.71 -2.83
C ASP A 279 -18.25 -15.98 -2.46
N SER A 280 -18.18 -14.95 -1.60
CA SER A 280 -19.34 -14.15 -1.20
C SER A 280 -19.64 -13.02 -2.19
N GLN A 281 -20.84 -12.44 -2.08
CA GLN A 281 -21.26 -11.30 -2.92
C GLN A 281 -20.45 -10.01 -2.67
N CYS A 282 -19.68 -9.92 -1.58
CA CYS A 282 -18.77 -8.81 -1.33
C CYS A 282 -17.29 -9.19 -1.54
N GLY A 283 -17.02 -10.45 -1.90
CA GLY A 283 -15.68 -10.99 -2.09
C GLY A 283 -15.03 -10.60 -3.40
N ILE A 284 -13.73 -10.89 -3.49
CA ILE A 284 -12.94 -10.61 -4.70
C ILE A 284 -13.46 -11.38 -5.92
N THR A 285 -13.93 -12.63 -5.76
CA THR A 285 -14.48 -13.41 -6.89
C THR A 285 -15.70 -12.73 -7.48
N TYR A 286 -16.61 -12.23 -6.63
CA TYR A 286 -17.76 -11.48 -7.11
C TYR A 286 -17.35 -10.22 -7.87
N LYS A 287 -16.44 -9.40 -7.33
CA LYS A 287 -15.98 -8.18 -8.04
C LYS A 287 -15.32 -8.49 -9.39
N MET A 288 -14.56 -9.58 -9.48
CA MET A 288 -13.96 -10.04 -10.75
C MET A 288 -15.04 -10.45 -11.77
N GLU A 289 -16.05 -11.21 -11.34
CA GLU A 289 -17.19 -11.58 -12.20
C GLU A 289 -18.06 -10.37 -12.56
N SER A 290 -18.12 -9.34 -11.71
CA SER A 290 -18.78 -8.07 -12.02
C SER A 290 -18.12 -7.35 -13.20
N VAL A 291 -16.79 -7.39 -13.33
CA VAL A 291 -16.09 -6.85 -14.53
C VAL A 291 -16.58 -7.56 -15.81
N TYR A 292 -16.67 -8.89 -15.79
CA TYR A 292 -17.19 -9.68 -16.91
C TYR A 292 -18.68 -9.43 -17.17
N SER A 293 -19.47 -9.27 -16.13
CA SER A 293 -20.90 -8.96 -16.24
C SER A 293 -21.12 -7.58 -16.86
N THR A 294 -20.36 -6.58 -16.45
CA THR A 294 -20.36 -5.25 -17.06
C THR A 294 -19.89 -5.32 -18.52
N LEU A 295 -18.83 -6.08 -18.82
CA LEU A 295 -18.36 -6.26 -20.20
C LEU A 295 -19.44 -6.90 -21.06
N LYS A 296 -20.11 -7.96 -20.59
CA LYS A 296 -21.20 -8.62 -21.30
C LYS A 296 -22.33 -7.66 -21.66
N GLN A 297 -22.67 -6.74 -20.75
CA GLN A 297 -23.72 -5.74 -20.97
C GLN A 297 -23.29 -4.67 -21.98
N LYS A 298 -22.02 -4.23 -21.95
CA LYS A 298 -21.53 -3.10 -22.75
C LYS A 298 -20.94 -3.52 -24.09
N ASP A 299 -20.41 -4.74 -24.20
CA ASP A 299 -19.76 -5.30 -25.39
C ASP A 299 -19.86 -6.84 -25.40
N ALA A 300 -21.03 -7.35 -25.77
CA ALA A 300 -21.32 -8.79 -25.77
C ALA A 300 -20.41 -9.59 -26.71
N GLU A 301 -19.98 -9.01 -27.83
CA GLU A 301 -19.09 -9.67 -28.81
C GLU A 301 -17.72 -9.93 -28.19
N LEU A 302 -17.12 -8.92 -27.57
CA LEU A 302 -15.84 -9.06 -26.88
C LEU A 302 -15.93 -10.04 -25.71
N TYR A 303 -17.02 -9.98 -24.92
CA TYR A 303 -17.27 -10.95 -23.86
C TYR A 303 -17.30 -12.39 -24.40
N LEU A 304 -18.04 -12.65 -25.48
CA LEU A 304 -18.14 -13.98 -26.07
C LEU A 304 -16.78 -14.48 -26.58
N LYS A 305 -15.96 -13.60 -27.17
CA LYS A 305 -14.60 -13.93 -27.60
C LYS A 305 -13.72 -14.40 -26.43
N LEU A 306 -13.73 -13.68 -25.30
CA LEU A 306 -12.96 -14.07 -24.12
C LEU A 306 -13.46 -15.38 -23.52
N GLN A 307 -14.77 -15.61 -23.52
CA GLN A 307 -15.39 -16.86 -23.09
C GLN A 307 -15.02 -18.05 -24.00
N GLU A 308 -15.06 -17.89 -25.32
CA GLU A 308 -14.67 -18.91 -26.30
C GLU A 308 -13.21 -19.36 -26.08
N GLN A 309 -12.33 -18.43 -25.75
CA GLN A 309 -10.93 -18.70 -25.44
C GLN A 309 -10.69 -19.23 -24.03
N ASN A 310 -11.73 -19.39 -23.21
CA ASN A 310 -11.65 -19.77 -21.80
C ASN A 310 -10.74 -18.84 -20.97
N ILE A 311 -10.67 -17.55 -21.34
CA ILE A 311 -10.00 -16.53 -20.53
C ILE A 311 -10.93 -16.23 -19.36
N LYS A 312 -10.48 -16.53 -18.15
CA LYS A 312 -11.23 -16.27 -16.94
C LYS A 312 -10.79 -14.94 -16.31
N PRO A 313 -11.71 -14.18 -15.69
CA PRO A 313 -11.38 -12.86 -15.14
C PRO A 313 -10.27 -12.95 -14.08
N GLN A 314 -10.24 -14.04 -13.29
CA GLN A 314 -9.24 -14.25 -12.24
C GLN A 314 -7.77 -14.16 -12.74
N TYR A 315 -7.52 -14.41 -14.02
CA TYR A 315 -6.16 -14.39 -14.58
C TYR A 315 -5.57 -12.98 -14.74
N PHE A 316 -6.40 -11.93 -14.71
CA PHE A 316 -5.94 -10.55 -14.89
C PHE A 316 -6.64 -9.56 -13.95
N THR A 317 -7.96 -9.69 -13.72
CA THR A 317 -8.71 -8.73 -12.90
C THR A 317 -8.40 -8.81 -11.41
N PHE A 318 -7.89 -9.95 -10.92
CA PHE A 318 -7.53 -10.09 -9.50
C PHE A 318 -6.52 -9.00 -9.10
N ARG A 319 -5.44 -8.87 -9.87
CA ARG A 319 -4.39 -7.87 -9.65
C ARG A 319 -4.91 -6.45 -9.84
N TRP A 320 -5.69 -6.23 -10.91
CA TRP A 320 -6.26 -4.92 -11.23
C TRP A 320 -7.13 -4.37 -10.09
N LEU A 321 -7.97 -5.22 -9.49
CA LEU A 321 -8.91 -4.82 -8.45
C LEU A 321 -8.27 -4.76 -7.05
N THR A 322 -7.44 -5.74 -6.69
CA THR A 322 -6.80 -5.79 -5.36
C THR A 322 -5.74 -4.71 -5.18
N LEU A 323 -5.04 -4.35 -6.25
CA LEU A 323 -3.97 -3.36 -6.23
C LEU A 323 -4.39 -1.99 -6.76
N LEU A 324 -5.68 -1.78 -7.04
CA LEU A 324 -6.23 -0.54 -7.58
C LEU A 324 -5.44 -0.03 -8.81
N LEU A 325 -5.10 -0.97 -9.71
CA LEU A 325 -4.34 -0.78 -10.95
C LEU A 325 -2.88 -0.29 -10.77
N SER A 326 -2.34 -0.28 -9.56
CA SER A 326 -0.98 0.24 -9.28
C SER A 326 0.15 -0.50 -10.00
N GLN A 327 -0.03 -1.76 -10.36
CA GLN A 327 0.95 -2.52 -11.15
C GLN A 327 0.67 -2.50 -12.67
N GLU A 328 -0.39 -1.85 -13.14
CA GLU A 328 -0.66 -1.70 -14.58
C GLU A 328 -0.06 -0.42 -15.15
N PHE A 329 0.13 0.59 -14.30
CA PHE A 329 0.51 1.94 -14.70
C PHE A 329 1.67 2.45 -13.87
N LEU A 330 2.43 3.39 -14.43
CA LEU A 330 3.49 4.07 -13.70
C LEU A 330 2.89 4.96 -12.60
N LEU A 331 3.64 5.22 -11.53
CA LEU A 331 3.17 5.95 -10.36
C LEU A 331 2.42 7.27 -10.68
N PRO A 332 2.87 8.15 -11.60
CA PRO A 332 2.12 9.37 -11.94
C PRO A 332 0.71 9.09 -12.48
N ASP A 333 0.57 8.02 -13.27
CA ASP A 333 -0.67 7.59 -13.88
C ASP A 333 -1.59 6.92 -12.84
N VAL A 334 -1.01 6.12 -11.93
CA VAL A 334 -1.72 5.57 -10.77
C VAL A 334 -2.31 6.69 -9.92
N ILE A 335 -1.49 7.69 -9.57
CA ILE A 335 -1.94 8.86 -8.81
C ILE A 335 -3.07 9.59 -9.56
N ARG A 336 -2.95 9.74 -10.88
CA ARG A 336 -4.01 10.35 -11.68
C ARG A 336 -5.30 9.52 -11.64
N ILE A 337 -5.23 8.19 -11.81
CA ILE A 337 -6.41 7.32 -11.70
C ILE A 337 -7.05 7.48 -10.32
N TRP A 338 -6.24 7.52 -9.26
CA TRP A 338 -6.71 7.62 -7.88
C TRP A 338 -7.33 8.98 -7.55
N ASP A 339 -6.92 10.06 -8.20
CA ASP A 339 -7.64 11.34 -8.13
C ASP A 339 -9.13 11.14 -8.53
N SER A 340 -9.41 10.34 -9.57
CA SER A 340 -10.79 10.00 -9.96
C SER A 340 -11.45 8.98 -9.04
N LEU A 341 -10.75 7.90 -8.67
CA LEU A 341 -11.31 6.87 -7.80
C LEU A 341 -11.71 7.45 -6.44
N PHE A 342 -10.83 8.19 -5.76
CA PHE A 342 -11.14 8.74 -4.43
C PHE A 342 -12.23 9.81 -4.47
N SER A 343 -12.43 10.44 -5.63
CA SER A 343 -13.51 11.41 -5.86
C SER A 343 -14.87 10.75 -6.06
N ASP A 344 -14.93 9.53 -6.59
CA ASP A 344 -16.18 8.81 -6.75
C ASP A 344 -16.67 8.28 -5.39
N GLN A 345 -17.99 8.34 -5.16
CA GLN A 345 -18.61 7.85 -3.92
C GLN A 345 -18.61 6.32 -3.90
N GLU A 346 -18.83 5.69 -5.05
CA GLU A 346 -18.81 4.25 -5.27
C GLU A 346 -17.50 3.85 -5.96
N ARG A 347 -16.38 4.25 -5.39
CA ARG A 347 -15.03 4.15 -6.00
C ARG A 347 -14.66 2.75 -6.51
N PHE A 348 -15.12 1.69 -5.84
CA PHE A 348 -14.83 0.32 -6.25
C PHE A 348 -15.73 -0.16 -7.39
N ASP A 349 -16.95 0.38 -7.50
CA ASP A 349 -17.81 0.15 -8.68
C ASP A 349 -17.31 0.96 -9.86
N PHE A 350 -16.85 2.19 -9.63
CA PHE A 350 -16.17 2.97 -10.65
C PHE A 350 -14.87 2.29 -11.11
N LEU A 351 -14.12 1.64 -10.21
CA LEU A 351 -12.97 0.82 -10.58
C LEU A 351 -13.34 -0.35 -11.50
N ILE A 352 -14.49 -1.01 -11.29
CA ILE A 352 -15.01 -2.04 -12.20
C ILE A 352 -15.27 -1.44 -13.59
N LEU A 353 -15.82 -0.23 -13.67
CA LEU A 353 -16.02 0.48 -14.93
C LEU A 353 -14.70 0.87 -15.59
N VAL A 354 -13.68 1.26 -14.82
CA VAL A 354 -12.32 1.50 -15.33
C VAL A 354 -11.72 0.22 -15.92
N CYS A 355 -11.83 -0.92 -15.23
CA CYS A 355 -11.38 -2.21 -15.74
C CYS A 355 -12.12 -2.62 -17.02
N CYS A 356 -13.44 -2.39 -17.08
CA CYS A 356 -14.22 -2.65 -18.30
C CYS A 356 -13.82 -1.71 -19.45
N ALA A 357 -13.61 -0.43 -19.17
CA ALA A 357 -13.11 0.54 -20.13
C ALA A 357 -11.75 0.11 -20.71
N MET A 358 -10.85 -0.40 -19.87
CA MET A 358 -9.56 -0.93 -20.31
C MET A 358 -9.72 -2.03 -21.36
N LEU A 359 -10.64 -2.98 -21.14
CA LEU A 359 -10.95 -4.06 -22.09
C LEU A 359 -11.51 -3.53 -23.41
N VAL A 360 -12.50 -2.64 -23.33
CA VAL A 360 -13.15 -2.07 -24.52
C VAL A 360 -12.19 -1.24 -25.37
N LEU A 361 -11.20 -0.57 -24.77
CA LEU A 361 -10.23 0.22 -25.52
C LEU A 361 -9.24 -0.61 -26.33
N ILE A 362 -9.00 -1.87 -25.93
CA ILE A 362 -8.14 -2.81 -26.69
C ILE A 362 -8.96 -3.87 -27.45
N ARG A 363 -10.27 -3.63 -27.61
CA ARG A 363 -11.23 -4.54 -28.23
C ARG A 363 -10.75 -5.14 -29.54
N ASP A 364 -10.34 -4.31 -30.49
CA ASP A 364 -9.98 -4.77 -31.83
C ASP A 364 -8.79 -5.75 -31.80
N GLN A 365 -7.84 -5.52 -30.88
CA GLN A 365 -6.70 -6.42 -30.67
C GLN A 365 -7.16 -7.74 -30.03
N LEU A 366 -8.07 -7.68 -29.06
CA LEU A 366 -8.61 -8.86 -28.38
C LEU A 366 -9.48 -9.74 -29.30
N LEU A 367 -10.26 -9.13 -30.20
CA LEU A 367 -11.07 -9.84 -31.18
C LEU A 367 -10.20 -10.56 -32.23
N ALA A 368 -9.12 -9.91 -32.66
CA ALA A 368 -8.18 -10.48 -33.62
C ALA A 368 -7.24 -11.53 -33.01
N GLY A 369 -6.91 -11.40 -31.71
CA GLY A 369 -5.94 -12.25 -31.02
C GLY A 369 -6.45 -13.65 -30.67
N ASP A 370 -5.50 -14.55 -30.42
CA ASP A 370 -5.73 -15.86 -29.80
C ASP A 370 -5.56 -15.78 -28.26
N PHE A 371 -5.72 -16.91 -27.58
CA PHE A 371 -5.58 -16.98 -26.11
C PHE A 371 -4.25 -16.41 -25.62
N THR A 372 -3.13 -16.74 -26.28
CA THR A 372 -1.79 -16.33 -25.82
C THR A 372 -1.56 -14.84 -26.02
N VAL A 373 -1.95 -14.29 -27.17
CA VAL A 373 -1.84 -12.86 -27.45
C VAL A 373 -2.73 -12.07 -26.48
N ASN A 374 -3.97 -12.50 -26.29
CA ASN A 374 -4.93 -11.80 -25.43
C ASN A 374 -4.50 -11.84 -23.96
N MET A 375 -4.01 -12.99 -23.46
CA MET A 375 -3.48 -13.06 -22.11
C MET A 375 -2.29 -12.13 -21.90
N ARG A 376 -1.39 -12.01 -22.88
CA ARG A 376 -0.29 -11.05 -22.81
C ARG A 376 -0.79 -9.61 -22.78
N LEU A 377 -1.72 -9.24 -23.65
CA LEU A 377 -2.30 -7.89 -23.67
C LEU A 377 -3.00 -7.51 -22.36
N LEU A 378 -3.62 -8.48 -21.68
CA LEU A 378 -4.30 -8.27 -20.41
C LEU A 378 -3.35 -8.21 -19.21
N GLN A 379 -2.17 -8.85 -19.30
CA GLN A 379 -1.16 -8.83 -18.26
C GLN A 379 -0.17 -7.67 -18.43
N ASP A 380 0.10 -7.28 -19.68
CA ASP A 380 0.96 -6.17 -20.10
C ASP A 380 0.13 -5.16 -20.88
N TYR A 381 -0.65 -4.34 -20.17
CA TYR A 381 -1.64 -3.46 -20.79
C TYR A 381 -0.99 -2.40 -21.71
N PRO A 382 -1.43 -2.28 -22.98
CA PRO A 382 -0.68 -1.52 -23.99
C PRO A 382 -0.96 -0.01 -24.02
N ILE A 383 -2.01 0.47 -23.35
CA ILE A 383 -2.41 1.89 -23.40
C ILE A 383 -1.81 2.62 -22.20
N CYS A 384 -1.00 3.64 -22.49
CA CYS A 384 -0.38 4.49 -21.47
C CYS A 384 -1.23 5.72 -21.09
N ASP A 385 -2.12 6.19 -21.99
CA ASP A 385 -2.92 7.38 -21.71
C ASP A 385 -4.13 7.07 -20.80
N VAL A 386 -3.93 7.26 -19.50
CA VAL A 386 -4.99 7.06 -18.50
C VAL A 386 -6.18 7.99 -18.65
N HIS A 387 -6.03 9.15 -19.30
CA HIS A 387 -7.16 10.06 -19.53
C HIS A 387 -8.18 9.43 -20.48
N THR A 388 -7.72 8.72 -21.51
CA THR A 388 -8.59 7.98 -22.42
C THR A 388 -9.35 6.87 -21.70
N ILE A 389 -8.69 6.16 -20.77
CA ILE A 389 -9.32 5.10 -19.95
C ILE A 389 -10.39 5.70 -19.04
N LEU A 390 -10.07 6.75 -18.29
CA LEU A 390 -11.00 7.39 -17.35
C LEU A 390 -12.19 8.02 -18.07
N LYS A 391 -11.97 8.65 -19.23
CA LYS A 391 -13.05 9.18 -20.06
C LYS A 391 -13.98 8.06 -20.51
N LYS A 392 -13.42 6.95 -21.01
CA LYS A 392 -14.21 5.79 -21.43
C LYS A 392 -14.98 5.18 -20.26
N ALA A 393 -14.37 5.08 -19.07
CA ALA A 393 -15.05 4.60 -17.87
C ALA A 393 -16.23 5.50 -17.48
N LYS A 394 -16.07 6.82 -17.60
CA LYS A 394 -17.14 7.78 -17.35
C LYS A 394 -18.27 7.66 -18.38
N ASP A 395 -17.93 7.53 -19.67
CA ASP A 395 -18.92 7.29 -20.73
C ASP A 395 -19.72 5.98 -20.47
N LEU A 396 -19.06 4.93 -19.97
CA LEU A 396 -19.73 3.67 -19.58
C LEU A 396 -20.65 3.85 -18.37
N GLN A 397 -20.28 4.69 -17.41
CA GLN A 397 -21.07 5.05 -16.23
C GLN A 397 -22.35 5.83 -16.63
N ASP A 398 -22.21 6.81 -17.52
CA ASP A 398 -23.31 7.71 -17.91
C ASP A 398 -24.28 7.06 -18.92
N GLY A 399 -23.80 6.07 -19.69
CA GLY A 399 -24.61 5.25 -20.59
C GLY A 399 -25.14 3.95 -19.96
N ALA A 400 -25.20 3.85 -18.63
CA ALA A 400 -25.73 2.71 -17.89
C ALA A 400 -27.24 2.78 -17.64
#